data_AF-A0A2E5WYZ8-F1
#
_entry.id   AF-A0A2E5WYZ8-F1
#
_cell.length_a   1.000
_cell.length_b   1.000
_cell.length_c   1.000
_cell.angle_alpha   90.00
_cell.angle_beta   90.00
_cell.angle_gamma   90.00
#
_symmetry.space_group_name_H-M   'P 1'
#
loop_
_entity.id
_entity.type
_entity.pdbx_description
1 polymer ?
#
loop_
_entity_poly.entity_id
_entity_poly.type
_entity_poly.pdbx_seq_one_letter_code
_entity_poly.pdbx_strand_id
1 'polypeptide(L)' 'MANIRKKSIQELESWNLKELRKLRISVKNRIQSLEFSSKAKELPESHPLKDMGVEECKALLQNVQKAERNLVK' A
#
# COMPACT_ATOMS: atom_id res chain seq x y z
N MET A 1 5.55 5.12 15.67
CA MET A 1 4.73 4.42 14.65
C MET A 1 5.03 5.02 13.29
N ALA A 2 5.50 4.22 12.32
CA ALA A 2 5.80 4.74 10.98
C ALA A 2 4.52 5.25 10.30
N ASN A 3 4.56 6.49 9.81
CA ASN A 3 3.44 7.14 9.18
C ASN A 3 3.57 7.03 7.66
N ILE A 4 3.01 5.96 7.11
CA ILE A 4 3.02 5.68 5.66
C ILE A 4 2.39 6.80 4.82
N ARG A 5 1.65 7.73 5.45
CA ARG A 5 1.01 8.88 4.82
C ARG A 5 1.97 10.04 4.49
N LYS A 6 3.21 9.98 4.98
CA LYS A 6 4.23 11.02 4.77
C LYS A 6 5.33 10.62 3.77
N LYS A 7 5.33 9.37 3.29
CA LYS A 7 6.35 8.84 2.39
C LYS A 7 5.73 8.52 1.03
N SER A 8 6.47 8.80 -0.04
CA SER A 8 6.09 8.40 -1.39
C SER A 8 6.10 6.87 -1.50
N ILE A 9 5.03 6.32 -2.08
CA ILE A 9 4.93 4.90 -2.45
C ILE A 9 5.69 4.56 -3.74
N GLN A 10 6.29 5.56 -4.41
CA GLN A 10 7.11 5.35 -5.60
C GLN A 10 8.52 4.84 -5.24
N GLU A 11 9.02 5.16 -4.04
CA GLU A 11 10.39 4.84 -3.60
C GLU A 11 10.39 3.73 -2.54
N LEU A 12 9.73 2.59 -2.83
CA LEU A 12 9.59 1.47 -1.88
C LEU A 12 10.93 0.87 -1.42
N GLU A 13 12.00 1.06 -2.20
CA GLU A 13 13.34 0.58 -1.89
C GLU A 13 13.97 1.31 -0.69
N SER A 14 13.54 2.56 -0.42
CA SER A 14 13.99 3.33 0.74
C SER A 14 13.26 2.98 2.05
N TRP A 15 12.25 2.11 1.96
CA TRP A 15 11.40 1.76 3.10
C TRP A 15 12.01 0.60 3.87
N ASN A 16 11.82 0.62 5.20
CA ASN A 16 12.21 -0.51 6.03
C ASN A 16 11.14 -1.63 6.05
N LEU A 17 11.51 -2.81 6.52
CA LEU A 17 10.64 -3.99 6.58
C LEU A 17 9.31 -3.73 7.34
N LYS A 18 9.32 -2.93 8.41
CA LYS A 18 8.11 -2.61 9.19
C LYS A 18 7.17 -1.71 8.39
N GLU A 19 7.72 -0.74 7.66
CA GLU A 19 6.97 0.17 6.80
C GLU A 19 6.32 -0.58 5.63
N LEU A 20 7.09 -1.45 4.97
CA LEU A 20 6.59 -2.28 3.87
C LEU A 20 5.49 -3.25 4.32
N ARG A 21 5.65 -3.91 5.47
CA ARG A 21 4.59 -4.77 6.05
C ARG A 21 3.31 -3.99 6.30
N LYS A 22 3.42 -2.76 6.81
CA LYS A 22 2.27 -1.89 7.07
C LYS A 22 1.60 -1.46 5.76
N LEU A 23 2.38 -1.10 4.75
CA LEU A 23 1.87 -0.76 3.43
C LEU A 23 1.16 -1.95 2.78
N ARG A 24 1.76 -3.14 2.84
CA ARG A 24 1.17 -4.39 2.35
C ARG A 24 -0.21 -4.67 2.94
N ILE A 25 -0.34 -4.53 4.27
CA ILE A 25 -1.63 -4.70 4.96
C ILE A 25 -2.62 -3.62 4.48
N SER A 26 -2.19 -2.36 4.41
CA SER A 26 -3.05 -1.27 3.95
C SER A 26 -3.56 -1.47 2.52
N VAL A 27 -2.70 -1.93 1.62
CA VAL A 27 -3.04 -2.22 0.22
C VAL A 27 -4.00 -3.40 0.13
N LYS A 28 -3.76 -4.49 0.88
CA LYS A 28 -4.69 -5.63 0.94
C LYS A 28 -6.07 -5.23 1.45
N ASN A 29 -6.12 -4.45 2.54
CA ASN A 29 -7.38 -3.95 3.08
C ASN A 29 -8.10 -3.04 2.07
N ARG A 30 -7.35 -2.24 1.29
CA ARG A 30 -7.92 -1.40 0.25
C ARG A 30 -8.49 -2.23 -0.90
N ILE A 31 -7.77 -3.24 -1.39
CA ILE A 31 -8.27 -4.19 -2.40
C ILE A 31 -9.55 -4.84 -1.91
N GLN A 32 -9.54 -5.40 -0.71
CA GLN A 32 -10.73 -6.04 -0.14
C GLN A 32 -11.91 -5.07 0.00
N SER A 33 -11.65 -3.85 0.44
CA SER A 33 -12.68 -2.81 0.53
C SER A 33 -13.22 -2.41 -0.83
N LEU A 34 -12.43 -2.42 -1.90
CA LEU A 34 -12.87 -2.05 -3.25
C LEU A 34 -13.57 -3.21 -3.97
N GLU A 35 -13.12 -4.45 -3.77
CA GLU A 35 -13.69 -5.64 -4.43
C GLU A 35 -15.00 -6.09 -3.79
N PHE A 36 -15.12 -6.00 -2.46
CA PHE A 36 -16.24 -6.58 -1.72
C PHE A 36 -17.20 -5.56 -1.11
N SER A 37 -16.86 -4.27 -1.11
CA SER A 37 -17.77 -3.23 -0.60
C SER A 37 -18.31 -2.37 -1.73
N SER A 38 -19.63 -2.34 -1.85
CA SER A 38 -20.35 -1.37 -2.70
C SER A 38 -20.21 0.07 -2.22
N LYS A 39 -19.72 0.29 -0.99
CA LYS A 39 -19.44 1.60 -0.38
C LYS A 39 -18.03 1.65 0.21
N ALA A 40 -17.03 1.36 -0.62
CA ALA A 40 -15.63 1.49 -0.23
C ALA A 40 -15.37 2.90 0.35
N LYS A 41 -14.82 2.96 1.57
CA LYS A 41 -14.60 4.24 2.26
C LYS A 41 -13.63 5.11 1.46
N GLU A 42 -13.97 6.38 1.25
CA GLU A 42 -13.05 7.33 0.67
C GLU A 42 -11.84 7.53 1.58
N LEU A 43 -10.66 7.54 0.98
CA LEU A 43 -9.43 7.79 1.69
C LEU A 43 -9.16 9.30 1.73
N PRO A 44 -8.57 9.81 2.82
CA PRO A 44 -8.16 11.21 2.88
C PRO A 44 -7.21 11.57 1.74
N GLU A 45 -7.16 12.85 1.37
CA GLU A 45 -6.31 13.28 0.25
C GLU A 45 -4.82 13.01 0.46
N SER A 46 -4.40 13.00 1.72
CA SER A 46 -3.04 12.68 2.15
C SER A 46 -2.73 11.18 2.16
N HIS A 47 -3.68 10.31 1.79
CA HIS A 47 -3.44 8.88 1.78
C HIS A 47 -2.74 8.47 0.48
N PRO A 48 -1.66 7.69 0.51
CA PRO A 48 -0.93 7.29 -0.69
C PRO A 48 -1.72 6.37 -1.62
N LEU A 49 -2.82 5.79 -1.12
CA LEU A 49 -3.75 4.94 -1.89
C LEU A 49 -5.02 5.69 -2.30
N LYS A 50 -5.06 7.01 -2.10
CA LYS A 50 -6.16 7.85 -2.58
C LYS A 50 -6.19 7.74 -4.11
N ASP A 51 -7.40 7.65 -4.66
CA ASP A 51 -7.66 7.50 -6.10
C ASP A 51 -7.14 6.21 -6.76
N MET A 52 -6.49 5.31 -6.01
CA MET A 52 -6.06 4.03 -6.55
C MET A 52 -7.22 3.03 -6.68
N GLY A 53 -7.41 2.51 -7.89
CA GLY A 53 -8.31 1.41 -8.20
C GLY A 53 -7.79 0.05 -7.73
N VAL A 54 -8.62 -0.99 -7.91
CA VAL A 54 -8.28 -2.37 -7.54
C VAL A 54 -7.00 -2.85 -8.23
N GLU A 55 -6.91 -2.63 -9.55
CA GLU A 55 -5.78 -3.09 -10.37
C GLU A 55 -4.48 -2.35 -10.02
N GLU A 56 -4.56 -1.04 -9.76
CA GLU A 56 -3.41 -0.25 -9.30
C GLU A 56 -2.94 -0.71 -7.92
N CYS A 57 -3.88 -1.03 -7.01
CA CYS A 57 -3.54 -1.59 -5.71
C CYS A 57 -2.89 -2.98 -5.84
N LYS A 58 -3.34 -3.83 -6.76
CA LYS A 58 -2.72 -5.14 -7.03
C LYS A 58 -1.29 -4.98 -7.56
N ALA A 59 -1.07 -4.05 -8.49
CA ALA A 59 0.26 -3.74 -9.00
C ALA A 59 1.20 -3.25 -7.88
N LEU A 60 0.71 -2.33 -7.03
CA LEU A 60 1.47 -1.86 -5.87
C LEU A 60 1.80 -2.98 -4.89
N LEU A 61 0.86 -3.89 -4.64
CA LEU A 61 1.08 -5.05 -3.76
C LEU A 61 2.25 -5.91 -4.23
N GLN A 62 2.37 -6.15 -5.54
CA GLN A 62 3.49 -6.90 -6.12
C GLN A 62 4.82 -6.17 -5.89
N ASN A 63 4.86 -4.85 -6.08
CA ASN A 63 6.06 -4.04 -5.86
C ASN A 63 6.48 -4.05 -4.39
N VAL A 64 5.53 -3.92 -3.47
CA VAL A 64 5.80 -4.02 -2.02
C VAL A 64 6.36 -5.38 -1.65
N GLN A 65 5.81 -6.47 -2.20
CA GLN A 65 6.33 -7.83 -1.96
C GLN A 65 7.72 -8.06 -2.54
N LYS A 66 8.05 -7.43 -3.67
CA LYS A 66 9.41 -7.47 -4.24
C LYS A 66 10.39 -6.72 -3.33
N ALA A 67 10.04 -5.52 -2.89
CA ALA A 67 10.84 -4.75 -1.95
C ALA A 67 11.05 -5.49 -0.61
N GLU A 68 9.99 -6.11 -0.06
CA GLU A 68 10.09 -6.95 1.15
C GLU A 68 11.08 -8.10 0.96
N ARG A 69 11.03 -8.78 -0.20
CA ARG A 69 11.95 -9.90 -0.51
C ARG A 69 13.40 -9.43 -0.65
N ASN A 70 13.63 -8.27 -1.26
CA ASN A 70 14.96 -7.72 -1.45
C ASN A 70 15.63 -7.32 -0.11
N LEU A 71 14.84 -6.91 0.89
CA LEU A 71 15.34 -6.56 2.23
C LEU A 71 15.59 -7.75 3.15
N VAL A 72 15.03 -8.91 2.82
CA VAL A 72 15.20 -10.16 3.60
C VAL A 72 16.32 -11.03 3.01
N LYS A 73 16.72 -10.77 1.76
CA LYS A 73 17.88 -11.38 1.11
C LYS A 73 19.19 -10.82 1.68
#